data_AF-A0A968NC40-F1
#
_entry.id   AF-A0A968NC40-F1
#
_cell.length_a   1.000
_cell.length_b   1.000
_cell.length_c   1.000
_cell.angle_alpha   90.00
_cell.angle_beta   90.00
_cell.angle_gamma   90.00
#
_symmetry.space_group_name_H-M   'P 1'
#
loop_
_entity.id
_entity.type
_entity.pdbx_description
1 polymer ?
#
loop_
_entity_poly.entity_id
_entity_poly.type
_entity_poly.pdbx_seq_one_letter_code
_entity_poly.pdbx_strand_id
1 'polypeptide(L)'
;MQPIRELVLCTGNSARSHMAEGFFRQIGGGQVRVDSAGTAPSRVHPLAIQVIMMLARCFRGGPNGCTGATPLRGGAVGEAAQLELLREIGRDMQARVQACITERGGEPQELAFK
;
A
#
# COMPACT_ATOMS: atom_id res chain seq x y z
N MET A 1 -5.41 24.64 -6.82
CA MET A 1 -4.17 23.84 -6.81
C MET A 1 -4.32 22.72 -7.83
N GLN A 2 -3.33 22.49 -8.70
CA GLN A 2 -3.39 21.33 -9.61
C GLN A 2 -3.07 20.05 -8.82
N PRO A 3 -3.76 18.92 -9.07
CA PRO A 3 -3.49 17.67 -8.36
C PRO A 3 -2.11 17.13 -8.75
N ILE A 4 -1.39 16.57 -7.79
CA ILE A 4 -0.11 15.87 -8.03
C ILE A 4 -0.42 14.66 -8.91
N ARG A 5 0.33 14.46 -9.99
CA ARG A 5 0.17 13.32 -10.89
C ARG A 5 1.37 12.40 -10.78
N GLU A 6 1.13 11.16 -10.39
CA GLU A 6 2.18 10.16 -10.25
C GLU A 6 1.89 8.92 -11.09
N LEU A 7 2.93 8.39 -11.74
CA LEU A 7 2.86 7.14 -12.50
C LEU A 7 3.88 6.16 -11.92
N VAL A 8 3.39 5.03 -11.41
CA VAL A 8 4.26 3.98 -10.86
C VAL A 8 4.50 2.89 -11.90
N LEU A 9 5.76 2.68 -12.25
CA LEU A 9 6.17 1.68 -13.23
C LEU A 9 6.84 0.47 -12.56
N CYS A 10 6.47 -0.73 -12.98
CA CYS A 10 7.28 -1.93 -12.76
C CYS A 10 7.19 -2.87 -13.96
N THR A 11 8.05 -3.89 -14.04
CA THR A 11 8.04 -4.80 -15.20
C THR A 11 6.70 -5.53 -15.35
N GLY A 12 6.22 -6.20 -14.30
CA GLY A 12 5.09 -7.12 -14.38
C GLY A 12 3.71 -6.51 -14.17
N ASN A 13 3.63 -5.22 -13.83
CA ASN A 13 2.47 -4.58 -13.20
C ASN A 13 1.70 -5.50 -12.22
N SER A 14 2.42 -6.26 -11.39
CA SER A 14 1.84 -7.37 -10.63
C SER A 14 1.85 -7.16 -9.12
N ALA A 15 2.89 -6.51 -8.58
CA ALA A 15 3.04 -6.37 -7.13
C ALA A 15 3.35 -4.93 -6.71
N ARG A 16 4.58 -4.48 -6.91
CA ARG A 16 5.09 -3.20 -6.39
C ARG A 16 4.29 -1.99 -6.87
N SER A 17 4.00 -1.92 -8.16
CA SER A 17 3.27 -0.80 -8.76
C SER A 17 1.81 -0.74 -8.27
N HIS A 18 1.15 -1.88 -8.11
CA HIS A 18 -0.19 -1.98 -7.53
C HIS A 18 -0.21 -1.61 -6.03
N MET A 19 0.78 -2.09 -5.25
CA MET A 19 0.91 -1.69 -3.85
C MET A 19 1.08 -0.18 -3.74
N ALA A 20 2.06 0.40 -4.45
CA ALA A 20 2.32 1.82 -4.43
C ALA A 20 1.07 2.63 -4.83
N GLU A 21 0.34 2.25 -5.87
CA GLU A 21 -0.92 2.88 -6.27
C GLU A 21 -1.95 2.90 -5.12
N GLY A 22 -2.12 1.77 -4.42
CA GLY A 22 -2.98 1.68 -3.25
C GLY A 22 -2.56 2.62 -2.12
N PHE A 23 -1.25 2.69 -1.83
CA PHE A 23 -0.71 3.61 -0.82
C PHE A 23 -0.87 5.08 -1.24
N PHE A 24 -0.57 5.44 -2.49
CA PHE A 24 -0.73 6.81 -3.00
C PHE A 24 -2.19 7.27 -2.94
N ARG A 25 -3.15 6.40 -3.28
CA ARG A 25 -4.58 6.73 -3.17
C ARG A 25 -4.99 7.01 -1.73
N GLN A 26 -4.44 6.26 -0.79
CA GLN A 26 -4.81 6.37 0.61
C GLN A 26 -4.13 7.54 1.32
N ILE A 27 -2.81 7.66 1.15
CA ILE A 27 -1.98 8.73 1.75
C ILE A 27 -2.26 10.06 1.06
N GLY A 28 -2.49 10.06 -0.25
CA GLY A 28 -2.68 11.27 -1.03
C GLY A 28 -3.97 12.03 -0.69
N GLY A 29 -4.94 11.41 -0.02
CA GLY A 29 -6.15 12.10 0.46
C GLY A 29 -6.90 12.88 -0.63
N GLY A 30 -6.86 12.43 -1.88
CA GLY A 30 -7.45 13.12 -3.04
C GLY A 30 -6.60 14.22 -3.68
N GLN A 31 -5.44 14.57 -3.10
CA GLN A 31 -4.47 15.52 -3.67
C GLN A 31 -3.63 14.90 -4.79
N VAL A 32 -3.54 13.56 -4.80
CA VAL A 32 -2.74 12.79 -5.75
C VAL A 32 -3.65 12.02 -6.69
N ARG A 33 -3.41 12.18 -8.00
CA ARG A 33 -3.89 11.29 -9.05
C ARG A 33 -2.76 10.33 -9.40
N VAL A 34 -2.95 9.06 -9.08
CA VAL A 34 -1.96 8.01 -9.30
C VAL A 34 -2.47 6.97 -10.27
N ASP A 35 -1.60 6.60 -11.20
CA ASP A 35 -1.77 5.49 -12.13
C ASP A 35 -0.61 4.50 -11.99
N SER A 36 -0.81 3.24 -12.36
CA SER A 36 0.26 2.24 -12.41
C SER A 36 0.31 1.50 -13.74
N ALA A 37 1.52 1.17 -14.19
CA ALA A 37 1.73 0.48 -15.45
C ALA A 37 2.93 -0.48 -15.40
N GLY A 38 3.05 -1.31 -16.44
CA GLY A 38 4.22 -2.15 -16.62
C GLY A 38 4.51 -2.55 -18.05
N THR A 39 5.77 -2.90 -18.30
CA THR A 39 6.28 -3.20 -19.65
C THR A 39 5.86 -4.58 -20.13
N ALA A 40 5.59 -5.52 -19.22
CA ALA A 40 5.05 -6.86 -19.50
C ALA A 40 4.01 -7.24 -18.43
N PRO A 41 2.78 -6.68 -18.48
CA PRO A 41 1.76 -6.91 -17.46
C PRO A 41 1.41 -8.39 -17.28
N SER A 42 1.22 -8.77 -16.02
CA SER A 42 0.84 -10.12 -15.60
C SER A 42 -0.23 -10.03 -14.52
N ARG A 43 -0.66 -11.18 -13.97
CA ARG A 43 -1.67 -11.23 -12.91
C ARG A 43 -1.14 -10.56 -11.64
N VAL A 44 -2.01 -9.82 -10.95
CA VAL A 44 -1.69 -9.21 -9.65
C VAL A 44 -1.29 -10.29 -8.65
N HIS A 45 -0.15 -10.08 -7.99
CA HIS A 45 0.43 -10.99 -7.02
C HIS A 45 -0.46 -11.03 -5.76
N PRO A 46 -0.83 -12.23 -5.25
CA PRO A 46 -1.72 -12.34 -4.09
C PRO A 46 -1.24 -11.57 -2.85
N LEU A 47 0.07 -11.57 -2.56
CA LEU A 47 0.63 -10.79 -1.44
C LEU A 47 0.41 -9.28 -1.60
N ALA A 48 0.46 -8.73 -2.83
CA ALA A 48 0.21 -7.31 -3.04
C ALA A 48 -1.24 -6.95 -2.69
N ILE A 49 -2.18 -7.83 -3.05
CA ILE A 49 -3.59 -7.70 -2.66
C ILE A 49 -3.72 -7.75 -1.12
N GLN A 50 -3.03 -8.69 -0.46
CA GLN A 50 -3.05 -8.80 0.99
C GLN A 50 -2.56 -7.53 1.70
N VAL A 51 -1.45 -6.93 1.24
CA VAL A 51 -0.92 -5.68 1.78
C VAL A 51 -1.92 -4.53 1.61
N ILE A 52 -2.49 -4.36 0.42
CA ILE A 52 -3.48 -3.29 0.14
C ILE A 52 -4.75 -3.49 0.98
N MET A 53 -5.23 -4.73 1.11
CA MET A 53 -6.37 -5.07 1.96
C MET A 53 -6.09 -4.83 3.46
N MET A 54 -4.83 -5.01 3.89
CA MET A 54 -4.41 -4.68 5.25
C MET A 54 -4.45 -3.17 5.48
N LEU A 55 -3.92 -2.39 4.54
CA LEU A 55 -3.97 -0.92 4.56
C LEU A 55 -5.41 -0.38 4.62
N ALA A 56 -6.32 -0.91 3.79
CA ALA A 56 -7.72 -0.50 3.80
C ALA A 56 -8.42 -0.78 5.16
N ARG A 57 -8.01 -1.84 5.87
CA ARG A 57 -8.53 -2.19 7.20
C ARG A 57 -8.00 -1.25 8.28
N CYS A 58 -6.73 -0.85 8.22
CA CYS A 58 -6.15 0.09 9.18
C CYS A 58 -6.79 1.49 9.09
N PHE A 59 -7.32 1.89 7.92
CA PHE A 59 -8.04 3.16 7.80
C PHE A 59 -9.48 3.14 8.35
N ARG A 60 -10.16 1.99 8.37
CA ARG A 60 -11.57 1.89 8.81
C ARG A 60 -11.79 1.97 10.33
N GLY A 61 -10.76 2.25 11.13
CA GLY A 61 -10.90 2.72 12.52
C GLY A 61 -11.91 1.96 13.38
N GLY A 62 -11.66 0.68 13.66
CA GLY A 62 -12.33 -0.03 14.75
C GLY A 62 -11.56 0.12 16.07
N PRO A 63 -12.23 0.11 17.25
CA PRO A 63 -11.62 0.38 18.57
C PRO A 63 -10.50 -0.59 18.99
N ASN A 64 -10.22 -1.64 18.21
CA ASN A 64 -9.23 -2.68 18.53
C ASN A 64 -7.99 -2.67 17.62
N GLY A 65 -7.80 -1.66 16.76
CA GLY A 65 -6.62 -1.60 15.87
C GLY A 65 -6.52 -2.81 14.91
N CYS A 66 -5.44 -2.92 14.14
CA CYS A 66 -5.28 -3.91 13.06
C CYS A 66 -5.09 -5.37 13.57
N THR A 67 -5.50 -5.68 14.81
CA THR A 67 -5.30 -6.97 15.51
C THR A 67 -6.12 -8.13 14.94
N GLY A 68 -7.16 -7.87 14.14
CA GLY A 68 -8.01 -8.90 13.51
C GLY A 68 -7.62 -9.28 12.08
N ALA A 69 -6.46 -8.83 11.57
CA ALA A 69 -6.05 -9.11 10.20
C ALA A 69 -5.47 -10.53 10.06
N THR A 70 -6.29 -11.57 10.21
CA THR A 70 -5.92 -12.91 9.77
C THR A 70 -5.56 -12.84 8.28
N PRO A 71 -4.32 -13.17 7.89
CA PRO A 71 -3.94 -13.25 6.48
C PRO A 71 -4.82 -14.27 5.76
N LEU A 72 -5.14 -14.04 4.49
CA LEU A 72 -5.88 -15.03 3.70
C LEU A 72 -5.09 -16.35 3.71
N ARG A 73 -5.69 -17.40 4.30
CA ARG A 73 -5.09 -18.71 4.56
C ARG A 73 -4.26 -19.19 3.36
N GLY A 74 -2.96 -19.39 3.56
CA GLY A 74 -2.08 -19.94 2.54
C GLY A 74 -0.65 -20.19 3.03
N GLY A 75 -0.40 -21.42 3.50
CA GLY A 75 0.92 -22.07 3.47
C GLY A 75 2.00 -21.62 4.47
N ALA A 76 2.29 -22.49 5.45
CA ALA A 76 3.58 -22.77 6.09
C ALA A 76 4.51 -21.63 6.61
N VAL A 77 4.09 -20.37 6.62
CA VAL A 77 4.74 -19.31 7.39
C VAL A 77 3.87 -19.06 8.61
N GLY A 78 4.42 -19.12 9.82
CA GLY A 78 3.65 -18.88 11.04
C GLY A 78 2.84 -17.59 10.91
N GLU A 79 1.56 -17.63 11.25
CA GLU A 79 0.59 -16.55 10.98
C GLU A 79 1.08 -15.17 11.45
N ALA A 80 1.85 -15.14 12.55
CA ALA A 80 2.52 -13.96 13.08
C ALA A 80 3.69 -13.46 12.21
N ALA A 81 4.51 -14.35 11.65
CA ALA A 81 5.64 -13.98 10.79
C ALA A 81 5.18 -13.44 9.43
N GLN A 82 4.09 -14.00 8.87
CA GLN A 82 3.49 -13.45 7.66
C GLN A 82 2.91 -12.05 7.92
N LEU A 83 2.25 -11.84 9.06
CA LEU A 83 1.74 -10.54 9.44
C LEU A 83 2.86 -9.52 9.65
N GLU A 84 3.96 -9.90 10.30
CA GLU A 84 5.11 -9.01 10.50
C GLU A 84 5.78 -8.64 9.17
N LEU A 85 5.95 -9.60 8.26
CA LEU A 85 6.44 -9.34 6.91
C LEU A 85 5.53 -8.35 6.14
N LEU A 86 4.21 -8.54 6.21
CA LEU A 86 3.26 -7.62 5.57
C LEU A 86 3.33 -6.22 6.19
N ARG A 87 3.56 -6.10 7.50
CA ARG A 87 3.79 -4.82 8.18
C ARG A 87 5.09 -4.17 7.76
N GLU A 88 6.17 -4.93 7.64
CA GLU A 88 7.46 -4.42 7.19
C GLU A 88 7.37 -3.87 5.76
N ILE A 89 6.81 -4.66 4.84
CA ILE A 89 6.56 -4.23 3.45
C ILE A 89 5.65 -2.99 3.42
N GLY A 90 4.61 -2.98 4.26
CA GLY A 90 3.68 -1.85 4.35
C GLY A 90 4.35 -0.57 4.86
N ARG A 91 5.19 -0.66 5.90
CA ARG A 91 5.95 0.46 6.46
C ARG A 91 6.94 1.05 5.46
N ASP A 92 7.70 0.20 4.75
CA ASP A 92 8.61 0.67 3.70
C ASP A 92 7.85 1.41 2.59
N MET A 93 6.76 0.82 2.09
CA MET A 93 5.96 1.43 1.03
C MET A 93 5.33 2.75 1.48
N GLN A 94 4.79 2.80 2.71
CA GLN A 94 4.26 4.03 3.29
C GLN A 94 5.31 5.13 3.35
N ALA A 95 6.50 4.84 3.89
CA ALA A 95 7.56 5.82 4.03
C ALA A 95 7.96 6.43 2.67
N ARG A 96 8.08 5.59 1.64
CA ARG A 96 8.44 6.03 0.28
C ARG A 96 7.36 6.87 -0.37
N VAL A 97 6.09 6.51 -0.19
CA VAL A 97 4.96 7.27 -0.73
C VAL A 97 4.80 8.60 -0.01
N GLN A 98 4.94 8.62 1.32
CA GLN A 98 4.91 9.85 2.13
C GLN A 98 5.97 10.83 1.65
N ALA A 99 7.23 10.37 1.54
CA ALA A 99 8.34 11.19 1.07
C ALA A 99 8.07 11.77 -0.32
N CYS A 100 7.61 10.92 -1.26
CA CYS A 100 7.27 11.36 -2.61
C CYS A 100 6.18 12.46 -2.61
N ILE A 101 5.11 12.31 -1.83
CA ILE A 101 4.05 13.32 -1.76
C ILE A 101 4.59 14.63 -1.18
N THR A 102 5.38 14.57 -0.11
CA THR A 102 6.00 15.74 0.52
C THR A 102 6.96 16.46 -0.43
N GLU A 103 7.80 15.73 -1.17
CA GLU A 103 8.73 16.30 -2.17
C GLU A 103 7.99 17.01 -3.32
N ARG A 104 6.75 16.61 -3.59
CA ARG A 104 5.86 17.25 -4.58
C ARG A 104 5.05 18.41 -4.01
N GLY A 105 5.26 18.77 -2.74
CA GLY A 105 4.54 19.84 -2.05
C GLY A 105 3.12 19.48 -1.63
N GLY A 106 2.82 18.18 -1.50
CA GLY A 106 1.56 17.68 -0.95
C GLY A 106 1.67 17.37 0.54
N GLU A 107 0.54 17.42 1.23
CA GLU A 107 0.44 17.06 2.66
C GLU A 107 -0.08 15.63 2.80
N PRO A 108 0.77 14.64 3.14
CA PRO A 108 0.36 13.26 3.05
C PRO A 108 -0.32 12.79 4.34
N GLN A 109 -1.42 12.05 4.21
CA GLN A 109 -2.25 11.59 5.32
C GLN A 109 -1.55 10.49 6.12
N GLU A 110 -1.55 10.63 7.45
CA GLU A 110 -0.89 9.66 8.32
C GLU A 110 -1.67 8.33 8.37
N LEU A 111 -1.01 7.26 7.94
CA LEU A 111 -1.50 5.89 8.09
C LEU A 111 -1.01 5.33 9.41
N ALA A 112 -1.94 5.18 10.37
CA ALA A 112 -1.66 4.52 11.64
C ALA A 112 -1.60 2.99 11.45
N PHE A 113 -0.46 2.45 11.00
CA PHE A 113 -0.12 1.04 11.18
C PHE A 113 0.21 0.83 12.66
N LYS A 114 -0.81 0.60 13.48
CA LYS A 114 -0.66 0.17 14.89
C LYS A 114 -0.63 -1.35 14.97
#